data_AF-A0A6N6KYD5-F1
#
_entry.id   AF-A0A6N6KYD5-F1
#
_cell.length_a   1.000
_cell.length_b   1.000
_cell.length_c   1.000
_cell.angle_alpha   90.00
_cell.angle_beta   90.00
_cell.angle_gamma   90.00
#
_symmetry.space_group_name_H-M   'P 1'
#
loop_
_entity.id
_entity.type
_entity.pdbx_description
1 polymer ?
#
loop_
_entity_poly.entity_id
_entity_poly.type
_entity_poly.pdbx_seq_one_letter_code
_entity_poly.pdbx_strand_id
1 'polypeptide(L)'
;MKRIYLWLIPLSFVWPIIHLIIFYYQFQKLPPNGIIEAVAFLPFGLLAAFIFLFAWDRSSDQRQKWLSVLGYLLAAPFAFIGSLGGGLLNIYIGPLLFGSIPLGIGTFLGYYVGKYLSRQPVTD
;
A
#
# COMPACT_ATOMS: atom_id res chain seq x y z
N MET A 1 12.06 -12.43 -15.61
CA MET A 1 11.20 -11.83 -14.54
C MET A 1 9.76 -12.23 -14.77
N LYS A 2 9.07 -12.78 -13.76
CA LYS A 2 7.62 -13.11 -13.87
C LYS A 2 6.84 -11.84 -14.26
N ARG A 3 5.90 -11.92 -15.21
CA ARG A 3 5.04 -10.79 -15.65
C ARG A 3 4.36 -10.04 -14.49
N ILE A 4 4.21 -10.70 -13.34
CA ILE A 4 3.60 -10.11 -12.14
C ILE A 4 4.35 -8.87 -11.62
N TYR A 5 5.66 -8.78 -11.81
CA TYR A 5 6.45 -7.62 -11.35
C TYR A 5 6.24 -6.38 -12.21
N LEU A 6 5.66 -6.50 -13.41
CA LEU A 6 5.26 -5.33 -14.22
C LEU A 6 4.18 -4.52 -13.50
N TRP A 7 3.40 -5.13 -12.59
CA TRP A 7 2.41 -4.44 -11.77
C TRP A 7 3.02 -3.52 -10.70
N LEU A 8 4.31 -3.67 -10.36
CA LEU A 8 5.00 -2.77 -9.42
C LEU A 8 4.94 -1.32 -9.89
N ILE A 9 5.11 -1.11 -11.20
CA ILE A 9 5.17 0.20 -11.82
C ILE A 9 3.84 0.94 -11.57
N PRO A 10 2.68 0.50 -12.09
CA PRO A 10 1.42 1.20 -11.86
C PRO A 10 1.05 1.28 -10.38
N LEU A 11 1.30 0.23 -9.57
CA LEU A 11 1.00 0.25 -8.13
C LEU A 11 1.78 1.32 -7.36
N SER A 12 3.04 1.58 -7.75
CA SER A 12 3.86 2.60 -7.11
C SER A 12 3.36 4.03 -7.36
N PHE A 13 2.65 4.26 -8.47
CA PHE A 13 2.08 5.57 -8.80
C PHE A 13 0.72 5.82 -8.15
N VAL A 14 0.02 4.78 -7.67
CA VAL A 14 -1.33 4.93 -7.07
C VAL A 14 -1.33 5.95 -5.94
N TRP A 15 -0.36 5.87 -5.02
CA TRP A 15 -0.30 6.76 -3.86
C TRP A 15 0.06 8.22 -4.20
N PRO A 16 1.12 8.50 -4.98
CA PRO A 16 1.38 9.85 -5.48
C PRO A 16 0.17 10.47 -6.21
N ILE A 17 -0.53 9.69 -7.04
CA ILE A 17 -1.71 10.16 -7.77
C ILE A 17 -2.85 10.49 -6.82
N ILE A 18 -3.16 9.61 -5.86
CA ILE A 18 -4.19 9.85 -4.84
C ILE A 18 -3.88 11.12 -4.05
N HIS A 19 -2.63 11.32 -3.65
CA HIS A 19 -2.20 12.52 -2.94
C HIS A 19 -2.46 13.80 -3.76
N LEU A 20 -2.04 13.81 -5.03
CA LEU A 20 -2.28 14.95 -5.94
C LEU A 20 -3.78 15.22 -6.15
N ILE A 21 -4.59 14.18 -6.33
CA ILE A 21 -6.05 14.31 -6.50
C ILE A 21 -6.68 14.94 -5.26
N ILE A 22 -6.34 14.45 -4.06
CA ILE A 22 -6.92 14.95 -2.81
C ILE A 22 -6.48 16.39 -2.56
N PHE A 23 -5.20 16.70 -2.75
CA PHE A 23 -4.70 18.06 -2.59
C PHE A 23 -5.40 19.02 -3.57
N TYR A 24 -5.50 18.64 -4.85
CA TYR A 24 -6.19 19.44 -5.85
C TYR A 24 -7.67 19.67 -5.49
N TYR A 25 -8.38 18.63 -5.06
CA TYR A 25 -9.78 18.75 -4.67
C TYR A 25 -9.97 19.65 -3.43
N GLN A 26 -9.06 19.57 -2.46
CA GLN A 26 -9.13 20.32 -1.21
C GLN A 26 -8.73 21.79 -1.37
N PHE A 27 -7.67 22.08 -2.12
CA PHE A 27 -7.09 23.42 -2.21
C PHE A 27 -7.34 24.12 -3.55
N GLN A 28 -8.00 23.46 -4.50
CA GLN A 28 -8.27 23.94 -5.86
C GLN A 28 -7.00 24.38 -6.61
N LYS A 29 -5.85 23.87 -6.16
CA LYS A 29 -4.50 24.17 -6.65
C LYS A 29 -3.63 22.94 -6.47
N LEU A 30 -2.62 22.78 -7.30
CA LEU A 30 -1.56 21.79 -7.05
C LEU A 30 -0.66 22.29 -5.90
N PRO A 31 0.00 21.40 -5.16
CA PRO A 31 0.90 21.81 -4.11
C PRO A 31 2.04 22.67 -4.70
N PRO A 32 2.51 23.73 -4.00
CA PRO A 32 3.51 24.66 -4.53
C PRO A 32 4.83 23.97 -4.93
N ASN A 33 5.19 22.86 -4.27
CA ASN A 33 6.29 21.97 -4.65
C ASN A 33 5.77 20.61 -5.15
N GLY A 34 4.53 20.54 -5.62
CA GLY A 34 3.69 19.35 -5.57
C GLY A 34 4.15 18.14 -6.34
N ILE A 35 4.96 18.31 -7.38
CA ILE A 35 5.59 17.17 -8.06
C ILE A 35 6.71 16.59 -7.20
N ILE A 36 7.54 17.42 -6.56
CA ILE A 36 8.65 16.96 -5.71
C ILE A 36 8.12 16.25 -4.48
N GLU A 37 7.08 16.79 -3.85
CA GLU A 37 6.43 16.18 -2.69
C GLU A 37 5.73 14.88 -3.08
N ALA A 38 5.05 14.82 -4.24
CA ALA A 38 4.46 13.59 -4.75
C ALA A 38 5.51 12.51 -5.10
N VAL A 39 6.68 12.90 -5.63
CA VAL A 39 7.79 12.00 -5.91
C VAL A 39 8.36 11.39 -4.62
N ALA A 40 8.31 12.11 -3.49
CA ALA A 40 8.71 11.55 -2.20
C ALA A 40 7.85 10.34 -1.81
N PHE A 41 6.61 10.22 -2.28
CA PHE A 41 5.75 9.04 -2.04
C PHE A 41 6.13 7.82 -2.90
N LEU A 42 6.90 8.00 -3.96
CA LEU A 42 7.17 6.97 -4.97
C LEU A 42 8.02 5.80 -4.42
N PRO A 43 9.13 6.03 -3.68
CA PRO A 43 9.87 4.95 -3.02
C PRO A 43 9.01 4.15 -2.03
N PHE A 44 8.10 4.83 -1.34
CA PHE A 44 7.20 4.23 -0.36
C PHE A 44 6.08 3.42 -1.02
N GLY A 45 5.54 3.91 -2.14
CA GLY A 45 4.61 3.19 -3.00
C GLY A 45 5.26 1.95 -3.61
N LEU A 46 6.53 2.04 -4.06
CA LEU A 46 7.31 0.89 -4.51
C LEU A 46 7.51 -0.15 -3.41
N LEU A 47 7.87 0.28 -2.20
CA LEU A 47 8.06 -0.62 -1.08
C LEU A 47 6.75 -1.34 -0.70
N ALA A 48 5.64 -0.59 -0.62
CA ALA A 48 4.33 -1.16 -0.34
C ALA A 48 3.89 -2.15 -1.45
N ALA A 49 4.09 -1.79 -2.72
CA ALA A 49 3.81 -2.66 -3.86
C ALA A 49 4.68 -3.92 -3.84
N PHE A 50 5.95 -3.82 -3.45
CA PHE A 50 6.85 -4.95 -3.31
C PHE A 50 6.38 -5.92 -2.20
N ILE A 51 6.03 -5.39 -1.03
CA ILE A 51 5.49 -6.20 0.08
C ILE A 51 4.20 -6.90 -0.36
N PHE A 52 3.30 -6.17 -1.02
CA PHE A 52 2.06 -6.71 -1.56
C PHE A 52 2.30 -7.84 -2.56
N LEU A 53 3.14 -7.63 -3.57
CA LEU A 53 3.45 -8.66 -4.56
C LEU A 53 4.20 -9.85 -3.97
N PHE A 54 5.05 -9.64 -2.96
CA PHE A 54 5.70 -10.72 -2.24
C PHE A 54 4.67 -11.63 -1.55
N ALA A 55 3.72 -11.06 -0.81
CA ALA A 55 2.63 -11.81 -0.19
C ALA A 55 1.74 -12.52 -1.24
N TRP A 56 1.47 -11.85 -2.36
CA TRP A 56 0.68 -12.41 -3.46
C TRP A 56 1.35 -13.62 -4.12
N ASP A 57 2.65 -13.54 -4.45
CA ASP A 57 3.39 -14.66 -5.09
C ASP A 57 3.56 -15.85 -4.13
N ARG A 58 3.58 -15.59 -2.81
CA ARG A 58 3.63 -16.62 -1.76
C ARG A 58 2.28 -17.22 -1.38
N SER A 59 1.19 -16.71 -1.96
CA SER A 59 -0.15 -17.21 -1.66
C SER A 59 -0.46 -18.46 -2.50
N SER A 60 -0.85 -19.55 -1.84
CA SER A 60 -1.07 -20.86 -2.47
C SER A 60 -2.40 -20.97 -3.22
N ASP A 61 -3.40 -20.19 -2.81
CA ASP A 61 -4.74 -20.22 -3.40
C ASP A 61 -5.34 -18.82 -3.58
N GLN A 62 -6.50 -18.76 -4.23
CA GLN A 62 -7.18 -17.51 -4.53
C GLN A 62 -7.75 -16.83 -3.29
N ARG A 63 -8.13 -17.59 -2.26
CA ARG A 63 -8.69 -17.04 -1.00
C ARG A 63 -7.61 -16.27 -0.24
N GLN A 64 -6.41 -16.82 -0.14
CA GLN A 64 -5.27 -16.20 0.51
C GLN A 64 -4.82 -14.91 -0.19
N LYS A 65 -4.86 -14.90 -1.54
CA LYS A 65 -4.62 -13.70 -2.35
C LYS A 65 -5.62 -12.60 -2.03
N TRP A 66 -6.92 -12.92 -2.02
CA TRP A 66 -7.97 -11.96 -1.69
C TRP A 66 -7.89 -11.45 -0.25
N LEU A 67 -7.53 -12.29 0.71
CA LEU A 67 -7.34 -11.86 2.09
C LEU A 67 -6.13 -10.93 2.26
N SER A 68 -5.06 -11.15 1.50
CA SER A 68 -3.92 -10.21 1.46
C SER A 68 -4.31 -8.85 0.87
N VAL A 69 -5.13 -8.84 -0.18
CA VAL A 69 -5.72 -7.61 -0.76
C VAL A 69 -6.61 -6.91 0.26
N LEU A 70 -7.50 -7.63 0.93
CA LEU A 70 -8.37 -7.06 1.96
C LEU A 70 -7.55 -6.45 3.10
N GLY A 71 -6.51 -7.14 3.57
CA GLY A 71 -5.60 -6.62 4.59
C GLY A 71 -4.91 -5.32 4.17
N TYR A 72 -4.43 -5.25 2.92
CA TYR A 72 -3.86 -4.02 2.35
C TYR A 72 -4.91 -2.89 2.30
N LEU A 73 -6.12 -3.18 1.79
CA LEU A 73 -7.18 -2.19 1.64
C LEU A 73 -7.71 -1.68 2.98
N LEU A 74 -7.78 -2.53 4.01
CA LEU A 74 -8.18 -2.12 5.35
C LEU A 74 -7.11 -1.25 6.04
N ALA A 75 -5.84 -1.51 5.77
CA ALA A 75 -4.74 -0.69 6.28
C ALA A 75 -4.58 0.63 5.51
N ALA A 76 -5.00 0.68 4.25
CA ALA A 76 -4.82 1.83 3.36
C ALA A 76 -5.34 3.17 3.89
N PRO A 77 -6.55 3.28 4.49
CA PRO A 77 -7.02 4.53 5.08
C PRO A 77 -6.14 5.03 6.23
N PHE A 78 -5.74 4.13 7.13
CA PHE A 78 -4.86 4.46 8.25
C PHE A 78 -3.48 4.87 7.75
N ALA A 79 -2.98 4.14 6.75
CA ALA A 79 -1.71 4.43 6.14
C ALA A 79 -1.69 5.81 5.48
N PHE A 80 -2.78 6.13 4.78
CA PHE A 80 -2.94 7.40 4.10
C PHE A 80 -3.04 8.56 5.10
N ILE A 81 -3.96 8.48 6.07
CA ILE A 81 -4.14 9.52 7.10
C ILE A 81 -2.84 9.74 7.88
N GLY A 82 -2.20 8.64 8.29
CA GLY A 82 -0.94 8.69 8.99
C GLY A 82 0.18 9.30 8.14
N SER A 83 0.25 9.01 6.84
CA SER A 83 1.26 9.61 5.94
C SER A 83 1.05 11.11 5.74
N LEU A 84 -0.21 11.57 5.67
CA LEU A 84 -0.54 12.99 5.61
C LEU A 84 -0.18 13.71 6.91
N GLY A 85 -0.53 13.13 8.07
CA GLY A 85 -0.15 13.68 9.37
C GLY A 85 1.35 13.62 9.64
N GLY A 86 2.03 12.56 9.17
CA GLY A 86 3.46 12.37 9.30
C GLY A 86 4.31 13.36 8.50
N GLY A 87 3.74 13.99 7.46
CA GLY A 87 4.36 15.11 6.76
C GLY A 87 4.72 16.28 7.68
N LEU A 88 4.06 16.40 8.85
CA LEU A 88 4.41 17.38 9.88
C LEU A 88 5.72 17.05 10.63
N LEU A 89 6.13 15.78 10.67
CA LEU A 89 7.39 15.37 11.31
C LEU A 89 8.57 15.53 10.36
N ASN A 90 8.45 14.96 9.16
CA ASN A 90 9.42 15.07 8.08
C ASN A 90 8.82 14.45 6.81
N ILE A 91 9.07 15.08 5.66
CA ILE A 91 8.56 14.67 4.34
C ILE A 91 8.97 13.23 3.93
N TYR A 92 10.05 12.68 4.47
CA TYR A 92 10.50 11.31 4.19
C TYR A 92 10.11 10.32 5.28
N ILE A 93 10.17 10.71 6.55
CA ILE A 93 9.95 9.79 7.68
C ILE A 93 8.45 9.49 7.84
N GLY A 94 7.61 10.51 7.68
CA GLY A 94 6.16 10.37 7.82
C GLY A 94 5.56 9.33 6.88
N PRO A 95 5.74 9.46 5.56
CA PRO A 95 5.22 8.50 4.59
C PRO A 95 5.79 7.08 4.74
N LEU A 96 7.03 6.93 5.23
CA LEU A 96 7.60 5.61 5.51
C LEU A 96 6.91 4.94 6.71
N LEU A 97 6.95 5.60 7.87
CA LEU A 97 6.49 5.04 9.14
C LEU A 97 4.99 4.86 9.16
N PHE A 98 4.29 5.81 8.57
CA PHE A 98 2.83 5.82 8.62
C PHE A 98 2.19 5.41 7.31
N GLY A 99 2.91 5.34 6.18
CA GLY A 99 2.37 4.85 4.91
C GLY A 99 2.75 3.38 4.64
N SER A 100 4.02 3.14 4.27
CA SER A 100 4.46 1.80 3.84
C SER A 100 4.37 0.74 4.93
N ILE A 101 4.69 1.08 6.19
CA ILE A 101 4.71 0.09 7.28
C ILE A 101 3.29 -0.41 7.60
N PRO A 102 2.27 0.44 7.85
CA PRO A 102 0.92 -0.06 8.10
C PRO A 102 0.35 -0.86 6.94
N LEU A 103 0.61 -0.44 5.69
CA LEU A 103 0.24 -1.22 4.49
C LEU A 103 0.88 -2.60 4.48
N GLY A 104 2.17 -2.68 4.80
CA GLY A 104 2.88 -3.95 4.91
C GLY A 104 2.30 -4.85 6.00
N ILE A 105 2.05 -4.29 7.19
CA ILE A 105 1.43 -5.01 8.31
C ILE A 105 0.06 -5.55 7.90
N GLY A 106 -0.82 -4.71 7.35
CA GLY A 106 -2.15 -5.12 6.90
C GLY A 106 -2.09 -6.24 5.86
N THR A 107 -1.22 -6.11 4.87
CA THR A 107 -0.99 -7.14 3.84
C THR A 107 -0.57 -8.46 4.46
N PHE A 108 0.43 -8.45 5.37
CA PHE A 108 0.91 -9.67 6.00
C PHE A 108 -0.13 -10.30 6.92
N LEU A 109 -0.90 -9.51 7.67
CA LEU A 109 -2.01 -10.01 8.48
C LEU A 109 -3.03 -10.74 7.59
N GLY A 110 -3.44 -10.12 6.48
CA GLY A 110 -4.31 -10.77 5.49
C GLY A 110 -3.74 -12.07 4.92
N TYR A 111 -2.44 -12.06 4.58
CA TYR A 111 -1.71 -13.24 4.11
C TYR A 111 -1.70 -14.39 5.13
N TYR A 112 -1.38 -14.10 6.40
CA TYR A 112 -1.31 -15.10 7.46
C TYR A 112 -2.68 -15.63 7.85
N VAL A 113 -3.70 -14.77 7.91
CA VAL A 113 -5.10 -15.20 8.11
C VAL A 113 -5.54 -16.13 6.98
N GLY A 114 -5.26 -15.77 5.73
CA GLY A 114 -5.55 -16.64 4.59
C GLY A 114 -4.83 -17.97 4.66
N LYS A 115 -3.54 -17.96 5.01
CA LYS A 115 -2.76 -19.19 5.21
C LYS A 115 -3.35 -20.10 6.28
N TYR A 116 -3.82 -19.52 7.38
CA TYR A 116 -4.40 -20.27 8.49
C TYR A 116 -5.73 -20.91 8.07
N LEU A 117 -6.60 -20.15 7.39
CA LEU A 117 -7.90 -20.64 6.94
C LEU A 117 -7.80 -21.70 5.84
N SER A 118 -6.82 -21.61 4.94
CA SER A 118 -6.60 -22.62 3.90
C SER A 118 -6.02 -23.94 4.42
N ARG A 119 -5.51 -23.97 5.66
CA ARG A 119 -5.05 -25.20 6.32
C ARG A 119 -6.16 -25.96 7.03
N GLN A 120 -7.30 -25.33 7.27
CA GLN A 120 -8.44 -26.03 7.86
C GLN A 120 -9.15 -26.84 6.77
N PRO A 121 -9.36 -28.15 6.96
CA PRO A 121 -10.21 -28.92 6.05
C PRO A 121 -11.60 -28.28 6.05
N VAL A 122 -12.14 -28.06 4.86
CA VAL A 122 -13.53 -27.59 4.71
C VAL A 122 -14.41 -28.72 5.26
N THR A 123 -14.97 -28.53 6.45
CA THR A 123 -16.04 -29.38 6.98
C THR A 123 -17.33 -28.92 6.29
N ASP A 124 -17.73 -29.66 5.27
CA ASP A 124 -19.06 -29.59 4.66
C ASP A 124 -20.13 -30.17 5.59
#